data_AF-A0AA96XPA4-F1
#
_entry.id   AF-A0AA96XPA4-F1
#
_cell.length_a   1.000
_cell.length_b   1.000
_cell.length_c   1.000
_cell.angle_alpha   90.00
_cell.angle_beta   90.00
_cell.angle_gamma   90.00
#
_symmetry.space_group_name_H-M   'P 1'
#
loop_
_entity.id
_entity.type
_entity.pdbx_description
1 polymer ?
#
loop_
_entity_poly.entity_id
_entity_poly.type
_entity_poly.pdbx_seq_one_letter_code
_entity_poly.pdbx_strand_id
1 'polypeptide(L)'
;MLKGHFDGLGLQARIVGYTAAVFLLPVTALGTLSPQVLRLALADVERAGRTVGRLYAWSTAGALLGSFLTGWWLIAKVGVYPLVMGASLGLVALAAFVGQVWRRPLFVGATAGTLALAGMFGALGLFASPCTEETDYFCIKVNQVEHDGRRLLAMQLDHLTHTMVDLEDPSYLGYPHGYIHSEVVRHVAARTAEPRVLVIGGGGYVVPRWVETYVPQVRMEVVEIDPAVTRIALERFGVKPDTRIASFSLDGRQYLQEMAERGAYDLIVQDAVNDLSVPYHLMTREYDMLVRSLLKPDGLYLLTVIDEIPRGSFLRSALRTMQEVFPHVELLHDARSGSKGQGVYIVAGSAQPMELERLPELLRGLGIEQPRTGRVPRAEIDAYLAAGPALLLTDDFAPVDNLLAELFLLREQVAP
;
A
#
# COMPACT_ATOMS: atom_id res chain seq x y z
N MET A 1 -18.08 -15.39 -12.32
CA MET A 1 -19.04 -16.50 -12.14
C MET A 1 -19.09 -17.08 -10.72
N LEU A 2 -18.08 -16.87 -9.85
CA LEU A 2 -18.05 -17.38 -8.46
C LEU A 2 -18.50 -16.36 -7.38
N LYS A 3 -18.74 -15.10 -7.76
CA LYS A 3 -19.16 -14.04 -6.83
C LYS A 3 -20.50 -14.44 -6.18
N GLY A 4 -20.63 -14.40 -4.85
CA GLY A 4 -21.86 -14.82 -4.14
C GLY A 4 -21.83 -16.20 -3.49
N HIS A 5 -21.06 -17.16 -4.02
CA HIS A 5 -21.22 -18.57 -3.63
C HIS A 5 -20.61 -18.93 -2.26
N PHE A 6 -19.64 -18.15 -1.80
CA PHE A 6 -18.98 -18.38 -0.51
C PHE A 6 -19.27 -17.27 0.51
N ASP A 7 -20.12 -16.30 0.18
CA ASP A 7 -20.31 -15.09 1.00
C ASP A 7 -20.95 -15.37 2.37
N GLY A 8 -21.57 -16.54 2.56
CA GLY A 8 -22.06 -17.01 3.87
C GLY A 8 -21.01 -17.69 4.75
N LEU A 9 -19.76 -17.84 4.30
CA LEU A 9 -18.67 -18.47 5.05
C LEU A 9 -17.74 -17.42 5.66
N GLY A 10 -17.03 -17.78 6.75
CA GLY A 10 -15.97 -16.92 7.30
C GLY A 10 -14.85 -16.64 6.29
N LEU A 11 -14.12 -15.54 6.47
CA LEU A 11 -13.09 -15.05 5.54
C LEU A 11 -12.09 -16.13 5.10
N GLN A 12 -11.59 -16.94 6.06
CA GLN A 12 -10.65 -18.03 5.76
C GLN A 12 -11.24 -19.08 4.83
N ALA A 13 -12.48 -19.50 5.08
CA ALA A 13 -13.17 -20.48 4.25
C ALA A 13 -13.52 -19.93 2.86
N ARG A 14 -13.81 -18.62 2.77
CA ARG A 14 -13.98 -17.91 1.49
C ARG A 14 -12.69 -17.95 0.66
N ILE A 15 -11.56 -17.60 1.26
CA ILE A 15 -10.25 -17.64 0.59
C ILE A 15 -9.97 -19.05 0.08
N VAL A 16 -10.08 -20.07 0.94
CA VAL A 16 -9.85 -21.47 0.54
C VAL A 16 -10.80 -21.90 -0.58
N GLY A 17 -12.09 -21.55 -0.49
CA GLY A 17 -13.10 -21.89 -1.49
C GLY A 17 -12.82 -21.27 -2.86
N TYR A 18 -12.53 -19.96 -2.90
CA TYR A 18 -12.18 -19.26 -4.14
C TYR A 18 -10.87 -19.78 -4.75
N THR A 19 -9.82 -19.93 -3.95
CA THR A 19 -8.53 -20.44 -4.44
C THR A 19 -8.67 -21.86 -4.97
N ALA A 20 -9.38 -22.75 -4.27
CA ALA A 20 -9.63 -24.11 -4.75
C ALA A 20 -10.44 -24.11 -6.05
N ALA A 21 -11.52 -23.33 -6.14
CA ALA A 21 -12.34 -23.28 -7.35
C ALA A 21 -11.57 -22.81 -8.59
N VAL A 22 -10.64 -21.86 -8.42
CA VAL A 22 -9.85 -21.31 -9.53
C VAL A 22 -8.66 -22.21 -9.88
N PHE A 23 -7.93 -22.71 -8.88
CA PHE A 23 -6.63 -23.36 -9.11
C PHE A 23 -6.65 -24.89 -9.10
N LEU A 24 -7.67 -25.53 -8.51
CA LEU A 24 -7.66 -27.00 -8.32
C LEU A 24 -7.54 -27.75 -9.65
N LEU A 25 -8.39 -27.44 -10.63
CA LEU A 25 -8.36 -28.08 -11.95
C LEU A 25 -7.04 -27.83 -12.71
N PRO A 26 -6.60 -26.57 -12.95
CA PRO A 26 -5.38 -26.33 -13.71
C PRO A 26 -4.13 -26.88 -13.03
N VAL A 27 -4.01 -26.77 -11.70
CA VAL A 27 -2.85 -27.30 -10.97
C VAL A 27 -2.85 -28.84 -10.98
N THR A 28 -4.01 -29.48 -10.84
CA THR A 28 -4.11 -30.94 -10.96
C THR A 28 -3.70 -31.40 -12.36
N ALA A 29 -4.19 -30.73 -13.41
CA ALA A 29 -3.82 -31.05 -14.79
C ALA A 29 -2.30 -30.93 -15.01
N LEU A 30 -1.68 -29.84 -14.56
CA LEU A 30 -0.22 -29.65 -14.63
C LEU A 30 0.54 -30.72 -13.83
N GLY A 31 0.04 -31.09 -12.65
CA GLY A 31 0.63 -32.13 -11.80
C GLY A 31 0.65 -33.51 -12.45
N THR A 32 -0.27 -33.81 -13.38
CA THR A 32 -0.31 -35.10 -14.09
C THR A 32 0.80 -35.27 -15.14
N LEU A 33 1.51 -34.20 -15.52
CA LEU A 33 2.55 -34.26 -16.54
C LEU A 33 3.71 -35.18 -16.13
N SER A 34 4.22 -35.04 -14.90
CA SER A 34 5.38 -35.82 -14.44
C SER A 34 5.11 -37.34 -14.41
N PRO A 35 3.98 -37.83 -13.85
CA PRO A 35 3.62 -39.26 -13.93
C PRO A 35 3.43 -39.78 -15.36
N GLN A 36 2.85 -38.98 -16.26
CA GLN A 36 2.63 -39.39 -17.66
C GLN A 36 3.94 -39.51 -18.42
N VAL A 37 4.82 -38.52 -18.31
CA VAL A 37 6.17 -38.57 -18.92
C VAL A 37 6.95 -39.75 -18.37
N LEU A 38 6.86 -40.00 -17.06
CA LEU A 38 7.54 -41.13 -16.44
C LEU A 38 7.03 -42.48 -17.01
N ARG A 39 5.71 -42.65 -17.15
CA ARG A 39 5.13 -43.85 -17.74
C ARG A 39 5.56 -44.07 -19.19
N LEU A 40 5.73 -43.00 -19.97
CA LEU A 40 6.22 -43.08 -21.35
C LEU A 40 7.73 -43.35 -21.45
N ALA A 41 8.51 -42.89 -20.47
CA ALA A 41 9.96 -43.07 -20.44
C ALA A 41 10.42 -44.42 -19.85
N LEU A 42 9.57 -45.07 -19.06
CA LEU A 42 9.83 -46.37 -18.45
C LEU A 42 9.48 -47.51 -19.42
N ALA A 43 10.44 -47.89 -20.26
CA ALA A 43 10.34 -49.06 -21.12
C ALA A 43 10.90 -50.36 -20.49
N ASP A 44 11.75 -50.24 -19.45
CA ASP A 44 12.47 -51.38 -18.87
C ASP A 44 12.73 -51.23 -17.36
N VAL A 45 12.55 -52.30 -16.59
CA VAL A 45 12.62 -52.29 -15.11
C VAL A 45 14.05 -52.09 -14.61
N GLU A 46 15.06 -52.59 -15.33
CA GLU A 46 16.49 -52.48 -14.96
C GLU A 46 17.03 -51.05 -15.00
N ARG A 47 16.45 -50.16 -15.82
CA ARG A 47 16.88 -48.76 -15.97
C ARG A 47 15.95 -47.77 -15.28
N ALA A 48 14.91 -48.28 -14.63
CA ALA A 48 13.84 -47.46 -14.06
C ALA A 48 14.38 -46.40 -13.09
N GLY A 49 15.26 -46.78 -12.16
CA GLY A 49 15.83 -45.84 -11.17
C GLY A 49 16.61 -44.68 -11.79
N ARG A 50 17.41 -44.93 -12.84
CA ARG A 50 18.21 -43.88 -13.50
C ARG A 50 17.34 -42.96 -14.35
N THR A 51 16.32 -43.49 -15.02
CA THR A 51 15.35 -42.70 -15.80
C THR A 51 14.51 -41.80 -14.90
N VAL A 52 13.99 -42.36 -13.81
CA VAL A 52 13.25 -41.61 -12.78
C VAL A 52 14.16 -40.50 -12.21
N GLY A 53 15.37 -40.84 -11.76
CA GLY A 53 16.29 -39.88 -11.16
C GLY A 53 16.65 -38.71 -12.09
N ARG A 54 16.94 -38.98 -13.38
CA ARG A 54 17.23 -37.90 -14.36
C ARG A 54 16.03 -37.03 -14.65
N LEU A 55 14.83 -37.61 -14.76
CA LEU A 55 13.60 -36.87 -15.01
C LEU A 55 13.29 -35.91 -13.85
N TYR A 56 13.37 -36.42 -12.61
CA TYR A 56 13.20 -35.60 -11.42
C TYR A 56 14.28 -34.52 -11.31
N ALA A 57 15.55 -34.84 -11.59
CA ALA A 57 16.63 -33.85 -11.55
C ALA A 57 16.39 -32.67 -12.50
N TRP A 58 15.98 -32.93 -13.75
CA TRP A 58 15.63 -31.87 -14.70
C TRP A 58 14.39 -31.08 -14.29
N SER A 59 13.38 -31.75 -13.76
CA SER A 59 12.17 -31.10 -13.24
C SER A 59 12.50 -30.14 -12.10
N THR A 60 13.29 -30.59 -11.11
CA THR A 60 13.73 -29.75 -9.99
C THR A 60 14.62 -28.59 -10.45
N ALA A 61 15.58 -28.84 -11.35
CA ALA A 61 16.43 -27.78 -11.88
C ALA A 61 15.61 -26.72 -12.63
N GLY A 62 14.65 -27.14 -13.46
CA GLY A 62 13.73 -26.26 -14.16
C GLY A 62 12.82 -25.47 -13.22
N ALA A 63 12.31 -26.12 -12.16
CA ALA A 63 11.48 -25.46 -11.15
C ALA A 63 12.27 -24.39 -10.37
N LEU A 64 13.49 -24.70 -9.94
CA LEU A 64 14.37 -23.72 -9.28
C LEU A 64 14.66 -22.54 -10.19
N LEU A 65 15.17 -22.79 -11.40
CA LEU A 65 15.48 -21.74 -12.37
C LEU A 65 14.23 -20.91 -12.72
N GLY A 66 13.10 -21.57 -12.93
CA GLY A 66 11.82 -20.94 -13.25
C GLY A 66 11.33 -20.05 -12.12
N SER A 67 11.32 -20.54 -10.88
CA SER A 67 10.91 -19.76 -9.70
C SER A 67 11.83 -18.55 -9.47
N PHE A 68 13.15 -18.73 -9.56
CA PHE A 68 14.10 -17.61 -9.42
C PHE A 68 13.96 -16.59 -10.55
N LEU A 69 13.96 -17.05 -11.81
CA LEU A 69 13.84 -16.18 -12.97
C LEU A 69 12.51 -15.43 -12.98
N THR A 70 11.43 -16.10 -12.58
CA THR A 70 10.10 -15.49 -12.52
C THR A 70 10.02 -14.45 -11.41
N GLY A 71 10.40 -14.83 -10.19
CA GLY A 71 10.32 -13.97 -9.01
C GLY A 71 11.23 -12.74 -9.09
N TRP A 72 12.48 -12.90 -9.55
CA TRP A 72 13.49 -11.83 -9.47
C TRP A 72 13.63 -11.00 -10.75
N TRP A 73 13.31 -11.56 -11.93
CA TRP A 73 13.62 -10.89 -13.19
C TRP A 73 12.40 -10.66 -14.07
N LEU A 74 11.61 -11.70 -14.33
CA LEU A 74 10.47 -11.58 -15.22
C LEU A 74 9.39 -10.68 -14.62
N ILE A 75 8.97 -10.90 -13.37
CA ILE A 75 7.90 -10.10 -12.76
C ILE A 75 8.31 -8.62 -12.73
N ALA A 76 9.52 -8.31 -12.25
CA ALA A 76 10.01 -6.94 -12.16
C ALA A 76 10.19 -6.23 -13.52
N LYS A 77 10.46 -6.96 -14.62
CA LYS A 77 10.71 -6.35 -15.95
C LYS A 77 9.52 -6.39 -16.89
N VAL A 78 8.66 -7.39 -16.76
CA VAL A 78 7.58 -7.68 -17.71
C VAL A 78 6.21 -7.48 -17.06
N GLY A 79 6.11 -7.47 -15.73
CA GLY A 79 4.84 -7.40 -14.99
C GLY A 79 4.14 -8.75 -14.89
N VAL A 80 3.18 -8.88 -13.98
CA VAL A 80 2.49 -10.16 -13.74
C VAL A 80 1.56 -10.48 -14.91
N TYR A 81 0.86 -9.47 -15.43
CA TYR A 81 -0.17 -9.68 -16.44
C TYR A 81 0.37 -10.28 -17.75
N PRO A 82 1.41 -9.71 -18.39
CA PRO A 82 1.92 -10.24 -19.65
C PRO A 82 2.61 -11.60 -19.47
N LEU A 83 3.15 -11.89 -18.29
CA LEU A 83 3.74 -13.20 -17.98
C LEU A 83 2.69 -14.31 -17.89
N VAL A 84 1.58 -14.07 -17.19
CA VAL A 84 0.49 -15.05 -17.11
C VAL A 84 -0.08 -15.30 -18.51
N MET A 85 -0.25 -14.25 -19.30
CA MET A 85 -0.72 -14.36 -20.68
C MET A 85 0.28 -15.13 -21.57
N GLY A 86 1.56 -14.77 -21.50
CA GLY A 86 2.64 -15.41 -22.25
C GLY A 86 2.81 -16.89 -21.88
N ALA A 87 2.77 -17.22 -20.59
CA ALA A 87 2.83 -18.59 -20.11
C ALA A 87 1.61 -19.41 -20.60
N SER A 88 0.41 -18.83 -20.55
CA SER A 88 -0.81 -19.47 -21.04
C SER A 88 -0.72 -19.76 -22.55
N LEU A 89 -0.30 -18.77 -23.34
CA LEU A 89 -0.08 -18.94 -24.78
C LEU A 89 1.01 -19.98 -25.08
N GLY A 90 2.10 -19.97 -24.31
CA GLY A 90 3.19 -20.94 -24.43
C GLY A 90 2.73 -22.37 -24.15
N LEU A 91 1.92 -22.58 -23.12
CA LEU A 91 1.34 -23.89 -22.80
C LEU A 91 0.38 -24.38 -23.90
N VAL A 92 -0.45 -23.49 -24.46
CA VAL A 92 -1.33 -23.83 -25.60
C VAL A 92 -0.50 -24.21 -26.83
N ALA A 93 0.56 -23.46 -27.14
CA ALA A 93 1.45 -23.75 -28.26
C ALA A 93 2.18 -25.09 -28.08
N LEU A 94 2.68 -25.36 -26.87
CA LEU A 94 3.34 -26.62 -26.53
C LEU A 94 2.37 -27.80 -26.64
N ALA A 95 1.14 -27.65 -26.15
CA ALA A 95 0.10 -28.67 -26.28
C ALA A 95 -0.24 -28.94 -27.74
N ALA A 96 -0.34 -27.91 -28.58
CA ALA A 96 -0.59 -28.06 -30.01
C ALA A 96 0.56 -28.77 -30.74
N PHE A 97 1.80 -28.47 -30.36
CA PHE A 97 3.00 -29.09 -30.91
C PHE A 97 3.12 -30.57 -30.52
N VAL A 98 3.08 -30.88 -29.21
CA VAL A 98 3.20 -32.25 -28.69
C VAL A 98 2.02 -33.11 -29.12
N GLY A 99 0.81 -32.56 -29.12
CA GLY A 99 -0.40 -33.25 -29.58
C GLY A 99 -0.44 -33.49 -31.09
N GLN A 100 0.54 -32.98 -31.85
CA GLN A 100 0.57 -33.01 -33.32
C GLN A 100 -0.76 -32.65 -33.95
N VAL A 101 -1.40 -31.61 -33.41
CA VAL A 101 -2.80 -31.24 -33.68
C VAL A 101 -3.05 -31.08 -35.19
N TRP A 102 -2.04 -30.59 -35.90
CA TRP A 102 -1.91 -30.44 -37.35
C TRP A 102 -2.19 -31.71 -38.18
N ARG A 103 -2.11 -32.90 -37.56
CA ARG A 103 -2.37 -34.19 -38.21
C ARG A 103 -3.83 -34.65 -38.12
N ARG A 104 -4.68 -33.99 -37.33
CA ARG A 104 -6.08 -34.38 -37.13
C ARG A 104 -7.01 -33.16 -37.22
N PRO A 105 -7.93 -33.10 -38.21
CA PRO A 105 -8.72 -31.90 -38.48
C PRO A 105 -9.61 -31.45 -37.31
N LEU A 106 -10.07 -32.40 -36.47
CA LEU A 106 -10.85 -32.11 -35.26
C LEU A 106 -10.05 -31.27 -34.26
N PHE A 107 -8.78 -31.59 -34.05
CA PHE A 107 -7.93 -30.87 -33.10
C PHE A 107 -7.51 -29.52 -33.68
N VAL A 108 -7.28 -29.43 -35.01
CA VAL A 108 -7.00 -28.14 -35.68
C VAL A 108 -8.16 -27.17 -35.47
N GLY A 109 -9.41 -27.64 -35.64
CA GLY A 109 -10.61 -26.84 -35.38
C GLY A 109 -10.74 -26.41 -33.92
N ALA A 110 -10.44 -27.30 -32.97
CA ALA A 110 -10.46 -26.97 -31.55
C ALA A 110 -9.40 -25.91 -31.18
N THR A 111 -8.15 -26.06 -31.63
CA THR A 111 -7.08 -25.09 -31.38
C THR A 111 -7.36 -23.75 -32.05
N ALA A 112 -7.83 -23.74 -33.29
CA ALA A 112 -8.24 -22.53 -33.99
C ALA A 112 -9.41 -21.84 -33.27
N GLY A 113 -10.40 -22.61 -32.79
CA GLY A 113 -11.51 -22.11 -31.98
C GLY A 113 -11.05 -21.48 -30.67
N THR A 114 -10.13 -22.11 -29.94
CA THR A 114 -9.56 -21.55 -28.70
C THR A 114 -8.75 -20.29 -28.97
N LEU A 115 -7.93 -20.25 -30.01
CA LEU A 115 -7.15 -19.06 -30.39
C LEU A 115 -8.07 -17.92 -30.87
N ALA A 116 -9.14 -18.22 -31.61
CA ALA A 116 -10.13 -17.25 -32.03
C ALA A 116 -10.92 -16.70 -30.84
N LEU A 117 -11.29 -17.55 -29.88
CA LEU A 117 -11.94 -17.14 -28.65
C LEU A 117 -11.02 -16.26 -27.78
N ALA A 118 -9.74 -16.63 -27.67
CA ALA A 118 -8.73 -15.80 -27.01
C ALA A 118 -8.55 -14.46 -27.73
N GLY A 119 -8.42 -14.46 -29.07
CA GLY A 119 -8.33 -13.24 -29.87
C GLY A 119 -9.57 -12.35 -29.71
N MET A 120 -10.76 -12.93 -29.65
CA MET A 120 -12.01 -12.23 -29.37
C MET A 120 -12.03 -11.62 -27.97
N PHE A 121 -11.61 -12.37 -26.94
CA PHE A 121 -11.48 -11.84 -25.58
C PHE A 121 -10.45 -10.70 -25.51
N GLY A 122 -9.33 -10.81 -26.23
CA GLY A 122 -8.35 -9.74 -26.36
C GLY A 122 -8.91 -8.50 -27.06
N ALA A 123 -9.64 -8.67 -28.16
CA ALA A 123 -10.27 -7.56 -28.89
C ALA A 123 -11.35 -6.85 -28.06
N LEU A 124 -12.03 -7.58 -27.17
CA LEU A 124 -12.98 -7.02 -26.20
C LEU A 124 -12.29 -6.32 -25.02
N GLY A 125 -10.95 -6.22 -25.00
CA GLY A 125 -10.20 -5.59 -23.93
C GLY A 125 -10.21 -6.36 -22.62
N LEU A 126 -10.70 -7.61 -22.60
CA LEU A 126 -10.70 -8.46 -21.40
C LEU A 126 -9.29 -8.88 -20.99
N PHE A 127 -8.29 -8.59 -21.85
CA PHE A 127 -6.88 -8.73 -21.52
C PHE A 127 -6.12 -7.43 -21.28
N ALA A 128 -6.80 -6.28 -21.25
CA ALA A 128 -6.13 -5.04 -20.87
C ALA A 128 -5.76 -5.09 -19.39
N SER A 129 -4.54 -4.64 -19.05
CA SER A 129 -4.20 -4.41 -17.66
C SER A 129 -5.18 -3.37 -17.08
N PRO A 130 -5.76 -3.61 -15.90
CA PRO A 130 -6.59 -2.61 -15.26
C PRO A 130 -5.77 -1.40 -14.76
N CYS A 131 -4.43 -1.50 -14.78
CA CYS A 131 -3.50 -0.49 -14.30
C CYS A 131 -3.14 0.51 -15.41
N THR A 132 -3.01 1.79 -15.07
CA THR A 132 -2.36 2.76 -15.96
C THR A 132 -0.86 2.46 -16.05
N GLU A 133 -0.25 2.08 -14.92
CA GLU A 133 1.13 1.65 -14.82
C GLU A 133 1.26 0.59 -13.72
N GLU A 134 2.06 -0.44 -13.95
CA GLU A 134 2.36 -1.50 -12.97
C GLU A 134 3.84 -1.36 -12.57
N THR A 135 4.10 -1.28 -11.27
CA THR A 135 5.44 -1.18 -10.70
C THR A 135 5.74 -2.38 -9.79
N ASP A 136 6.95 -2.42 -9.22
CA ASP A 136 7.31 -3.41 -8.19
C ASP A 136 6.47 -3.25 -6.91
N TYR A 137 5.75 -2.13 -6.75
CA TYR A 137 4.99 -1.79 -5.55
C TYR A 137 3.47 -1.77 -5.77
N PHE A 138 3.01 -1.15 -6.87
CA PHE A 138 1.59 -0.85 -7.05
C PHE A 138 1.10 -1.05 -8.49
N CYS A 139 -0.16 -1.43 -8.62
CA CYS A 139 -0.98 -1.15 -9.78
C CYS A 139 -1.50 0.29 -9.69
N ILE A 140 -0.84 1.23 -10.35
CA ILE A 140 -1.19 2.64 -10.32
C ILE A 140 -2.25 2.95 -11.37
N LYS A 141 -3.32 3.64 -10.97
CA LYS A 141 -4.34 4.17 -11.87
C LYS A 141 -4.54 5.65 -11.62
N VAL A 142 -4.54 6.43 -12.70
CA VAL A 142 -4.79 7.87 -12.64
C VAL A 142 -6.02 8.18 -13.46
N ASN A 143 -7.09 8.61 -12.78
CA ASN A 143 -8.38 8.88 -13.40
C ASN A 143 -8.90 10.25 -12.99
N GLN A 144 -9.66 10.90 -13.88
CA GLN A 144 -10.45 12.06 -13.49
C GLN A 144 -11.70 11.60 -12.75
N VAL A 145 -11.99 12.26 -11.63
CA VAL A 145 -13.19 12.01 -10.83
C VAL A 145 -13.90 13.32 -10.57
N GLU A 146 -15.23 13.29 -10.56
CA GLU A 146 -16.04 14.39 -10.07
C GLU A 146 -16.43 14.12 -8.62
N HIS A 147 -16.07 15.03 -7.73
CA HIS A 147 -16.40 14.95 -6.30
C HIS A 147 -16.75 16.34 -5.78
N ASP A 148 -17.88 16.47 -5.09
CA ASP A 148 -18.39 17.76 -4.57
C ASP A 148 -18.42 18.90 -5.61
N GLY A 149 -18.74 18.58 -6.86
CA GLY A 149 -18.78 19.55 -7.97
C GLY A 149 -17.41 20.03 -8.47
N ARG A 150 -16.32 19.44 -7.98
CA ARG A 150 -14.95 19.68 -8.44
C ARG A 150 -14.50 18.59 -9.40
N ARG A 151 -13.69 18.97 -10.39
CA ARG A 151 -13.01 18.01 -11.27
C ARG A 151 -11.62 17.73 -10.72
N LEU A 152 -11.44 16.55 -10.17
CA LEU A 152 -10.21 16.15 -9.48
C LEU A 152 -9.47 15.09 -10.30
N LEU A 153 -8.16 15.02 -10.13
CA LEU A 153 -7.36 13.87 -10.51
C LEU A 153 -7.17 12.95 -9.30
N ALA A 154 -7.61 11.71 -9.42
CA ALA A 154 -7.43 10.70 -8.38
C ALA A 154 -6.33 9.72 -8.77
N MET A 155 -5.46 9.39 -7.82
CA MET A 155 -4.55 8.25 -7.92
C MET A 155 -5.07 7.11 -7.06
N GLN A 156 -5.30 5.97 -7.70
CA GLN A 156 -5.56 4.71 -7.02
C GLN A 156 -4.28 3.86 -7.08
N LEU A 157 -3.84 3.41 -5.92
CA LEU A 157 -2.79 2.39 -5.79
C LEU A 157 -3.52 1.10 -5.40
N ASP A 158 -3.42 0.10 -6.26
CA ASP A 158 -4.15 -1.16 -6.20
C ASP A 158 -5.68 -1.01 -6.15
N HIS A 159 -6.22 -0.93 -4.93
CA HIS A 159 -7.65 -0.98 -4.65
C HIS A 159 -8.20 0.30 -4.03
N LEU A 160 -7.36 1.12 -3.37
CA LEU A 160 -7.80 2.35 -2.72
C LEU A 160 -7.31 3.59 -3.45
N THR A 161 -8.20 4.58 -3.54
CA THR A 161 -7.79 5.93 -3.90
C THR A 161 -6.93 6.47 -2.76
N HIS A 162 -5.66 6.75 -3.05
CA HIS A 162 -4.69 7.26 -2.08
C HIS A 162 -4.62 8.79 -2.11
N THR A 163 -4.96 9.41 -3.25
CA THR A 163 -4.95 10.87 -3.35
C THR A 163 -6.01 11.39 -4.31
N MET A 164 -6.47 12.61 -4.03
CA MET A 164 -7.30 13.40 -4.92
C MET A 164 -6.72 14.80 -4.99
N VAL A 165 -6.44 15.24 -6.21
CA VAL A 165 -5.74 16.48 -6.51
C VAL A 165 -6.66 17.38 -7.29
N ASP A 166 -6.91 18.57 -6.73
CA ASP A 166 -7.42 19.70 -7.52
C ASP A 166 -6.20 20.41 -8.12
N LEU A 167 -6.19 20.57 -9.45
CA LEU A 167 -5.11 21.26 -10.18
C LEU A 167 -5.31 22.77 -10.21
N GLU A 168 -6.54 23.23 -10.03
CA GLU A 168 -6.90 24.65 -10.09
C GLU A 168 -6.84 25.29 -8.69
N ASP A 169 -7.04 24.48 -7.64
CA ASP A 169 -7.05 24.92 -6.25
C ASP A 169 -6.04 24.13 -5.37
N PRO A 170 -4.81 24.63 -5.20
CA PRO A 170 -3.82 24.00 -4.32
C PRO A 170 -4.21 23.95 -2.84
N SER A 171 -5.24 24.68 -2.40
CA SER A 171 -5.73 24.64 -1.01
C SER A 171 -6.58 23.40 -0.72
N TYR A 172 -7.05 22.71 -1.76
CA TYR A 172 -7.76 21.45 -1.62
C TYR A 172 -6.78 20.32 -1.33
N LEU A 173 -6.93 19.71 -0.15
CA LEU A 173 -6.04 18.67 0.36
C LEU A 173 -6.59 17.25 0.19
N GLY A 174 -7.74 17.10 -0.48
CA GLY A 174 -8.38 15.80 -0.72
C GLY A 174 -8.96 15.21 0.55
N TYR A 175 -8.13 14.51 1.31
CA TYR A 175 -8.53 13.77 2.50
C TYR A 175 -8.44 14.62 3.77
N PRO A 176 -9.29 14.32 4.79
CA PRO A 176 -9.29 15.06 6.06
C PRO A 176 -7.93 15.13 6.77
N HIS A 177 -7.14 14.05 6.74
CA HIS A 177 -5.82 14.03 7.38
C HIS A 177 -4.82 15.00 6.74
N GLY A 178 -4.93 15.27 5.44
CA GLY A 178 -4.11 16.27 4.75
C GLY A 178 -4.28 17.66 5.36
N TYR A 179 -5.51 18.02 5.76
CA TYR A 179 -5.79 19.27 6.47
C TYR A 179 -5.12 19.30 7.85
N ILE A 180 -5.16 18.19 8.60
CA ILE A 180 -4.46 18.08 9.90
C ILE A 180 -2.95 18.28 9.73
N HIS A 181 -2.34 17.60 8.76
CA HIS A 181 -0.92 17.77 8.44
C HIS A 181 -0.60 19.23 8.12
N SER A 182 -1.40 19.88 7.28
CA SER A 182 -1.21 21.28 6.89
C SER A 182 -1.30 22.27 8.06
N GLU A 183 -2.20 22.01 9.00
CA GLU A 183 -2.40 22.85 10.19
C GLU A 183 -1.27 22.67 11.20
N VAL A 184 -0.78 21.43 11.40
CA VAL A 184 0.41 21.17 12.22
C VAL A 184 1.66 21.78 11.58
N VAL A 185 1.81 21.74 10.25
CA VAL A 185 2.91 22.46 9.57
C VAL A 185 2.87 23.96 9.86
N ARG A 186 1.69 24.61 9.84
CA ARG A 186 1.56 26.02 10.22
C ARG A 186 1.95 26.27 11.68
N HIS A 187 1.59 25.36 12.58
CA HIS A 187 1.98 25.45 13.98
C HIS A 187 3.50 25.36 14.19
N VAL A 188 4.18 24.48 13.44
CA VAL A 188 5.65 24.42 13.47
C VAL A 188 6.26 25.69 12.84
N ALA A 189 5.73 26.14 11.70
CA ALA A 189 6.22 27.33 11.00
C ALA A 189 5.98 28.66 11.75
N ALA A 190 5.06 28.69 12.71
CA ALA A 190 4.87 29.84 13.60
C ALA A 190 5.96 29.93 14.69
N ARG A 191 6.67 28.83 14.99
CA ARG A 191 7.69 28.74 16.04
C ARG A 191 9.11 28.78 15.49
N THR A 192 9.31 28.30 14.26
CA THR A 192 10.61 28.19 13.61
C THR A 192 10.61 28.93 12.28
N ALA A 193 11.63 29.79 12.05
CA ALA A 193 11.72 30.61 10.84
C ALA A 193 11.91 29.81 9.55
N GLU A 194 12.73 28.74 9.58
CA GLU A 194 12.95 27.83 8.46
C GLU A 194 12.81 26.37 8.93
N PRO A 195 11.57 25.87 9.10
CA PRO A 195 11.36 24.51 9.59
C PRO A 195 11.87 23.48 8.59
N ARG A 196 12.50 22.41 9.10
CA ARG A 196 12.81 21.20 8.34
C ARG A 196 11.72 20.17 8.57
N VAL A 197 11.04 19.80 7.48
CA VAL A 197 9.93 18.84 7.50
C VAL A 197 10.28 17.65 6.62
N LEU A 198 10.14 16.45 7.17
CA LEU A 198 10.28 15.20 6.44
C LEU A 198 8.92 14.51 6.33
N VAL A 199 8.56 14.08 5.13
CA VAL A 199 7.35 13.30 4.88
C VAL A 199 7.76 11.93 4.36
N ILE A 200 7.30 10.87 5.02
CA ILE A 200 7.53 9.47 4.65
C ILE A 200 6.23 8.95 4.06
N GLY A 201 6.23 8.69 2.75
CA GLY A 201 5.03 8.49 1.95
C GLY A 201 4.63 9.78 1.23
N GLY A 202 4.68 9.78 -0.09
CA GLY A 202 4.36 10.94 -0.92
C GLY A 202 2.89 10.97 -1.34
N GLY A 203 2.29 9.80 -1.61
CA GLY A 203 0.87 9.57 -1.92
C GLY A 203 0.29 10.29 -3.15
N GLY A 204 0.95 11.31 -3.68
CA GLY A 204 0.45 12.28 -4.67
C GLY A 204 0.98 13.71 -4.48
N TYR A 205 1.80 13.96 -3.45
CA TYR A 205 2.43 15.24 -3.13
C TYR A 205 1.45 16.37 -2.81
N VAL A 206 0.21 16.05 -2.42
CA VAL A 206 -0.82 17.05 -2.10
C VAL A 206 -0.39 17.96 -0.95
N VAL A 207 0.01 17.37 0.20
CA VAL A 207 0.52 18.15 1.34
C VAL A 207 1.85 18.84 1.00
N PRO A 208 2.86 18.16 0.40
CA PRO A 208 4.08 18.83 -0.03
C PRO A 208 3.90 20.04 -0.94
N ARG A 209 3.05 19.93 -1.98
CA ARG A 209 2.72 21.02 -2.89
C ARG A 209 2.01 22.17 -2.17
N TRP A 210 1.12 21.84 -1.24
CA TRP A 210 0.47 22.83 -0.38
C TRP A 210 1.49 23.58 0.47
N VAL A 211 2.45 22.87 1.08
CA VAL A 211 3.50 23.49 1.91
C VAL A 211 4.38 24.42 1.07
N GLU A 212 4.81 23.98 -0.11
CA GLU A 212 5.59 24.83 -1.02
C GLU A 212 4.83 26.11 -1.42
N THR A 213 3.51 26.04 -1.54
CA THR A 213 2.66 27.17 -1.95
C THR A 213 2.35 28.13 -0.80
N TYR A 214 1.98 27.60 0.37
CA TYR A 214 1.40 28.40 1.46
C TYR A 214 2.34 28.63 2.65
N VAL A 215 3.42 27.83 2.77
CA VAL A 215 4.40 27.92 3.84
C VAL A 215 5.82 27.81 3.25
N PRO A 216 6.20 28.69 2.29
CA PRO A 216 7.38 28.51 1.46
C PRO A 216 8.72 28.58 2.24
N GLN A 217 8.72 29.01 3.49
CA GLN A 217 9.91 28.96 4.35
C GLN A 217 10.28 27.54 4.82
N VAL A 218 9.36 26.58 4.69
CA VAL A 218 9.62 25.18 5.05
C VAL A 218 10.58 24.55 4.03
N ARG A 219 11.64 23.91 4.55
CA ARG A 219 12.49 23.00 3.79
C ARG A 219 11.91 21.60 3.90
N MET A 220 11.47 21.03 2.79
CA MET A 220 10.73 19.77 2.78
C MET A 220 11.50 18.66 2.06
N GLU A 221 11.58 17.52 2.72
CA GLU A 221 12.06 16.26 2.16
C GLU A 221 10.86 15.29 2.05
N VAL A 222 10.74 14.57 0.94
CA VAL A 222 9.71 13.54 0.73
C VAL A 222 10.38 12.24 0.37
N VAL A 223 10.08 11.18 1.11
CA VAL A 223 10.60 9.83 0.87
C VAL A 223 9.44 8.96 0.40
N GLU A 224 9.47 8.58 -0.87
CA GLU A 224 8.43 7.79 -1.53
C GLU A 224 9.05 6.54 -2.14
N ILE A 225 8.63 5.37 -1.69
CA ILE A 225 9.27 4.10 -2.07
C ILE A 225 9.12 3.81 -3.57
N ASP A 226 7.99 4.21 -4.18
CA ASP A 226 7.74 4.00 -5.60
C ASP A 226 8.14 5.22 -6.46
N PRO A 227 9.20 5.13 -7.28
CA PRO A 227 9.60 6.23 -8.15
C PRO A 227 8.53 6.63 -9.18
N ALA A 228 7.63 5.72 -9.57
CA ALA A 228 6.54 6.05 -10.48
C ALA A 228 5.50 6.98 -9.84
N VAL A 229 5.23 6.83 -8.54
CA VAL A 229 4.35 7.73 -7.78
C VAL A 229 4.90 9.16 -7.80
N THR A 230 6.20 9.31 -7.52
CA THR A 230 6.86 10.63 -7.58
C THR A 230 6.83 11.20 -9.00
N ARG A 231 7.11 10.39 -10.03
CA ARG A 231 7.05 10.84 -11.43
C ARG A 231 5.64 11.30 -11.83
N ILE A 232 4.60 10.55 -11.47
CA ILE A 232 3.21 10.91 -11.75
C ILE A 232 2.84 12.22 -11.03
N ALA A 233 3.32 12.43 -9.80
CA ALA A 233 3.09 13.68 -9.09
C ALA A 233 3.67 14.89 -9.83
N LEU A 234 4.90 14.77 -10.34
CA LEU A 234 5.58 15.79 -11.16
C LEU A 234 4.90 16.02 -12.52
N GLU A 235 4.50 14.96 -13.20
CA GLU A 235 3.94 15.05 -14.56
C GLU A 235 2.45 15.43 -14.59
N ARG A 236 1.68 15.03 -13.57
CA ARG A 236 0.21 15.08 -13.61
C ARG A 236 -0.43 15.79 -12.44
N PHE A 237 0.19 15.84 -11.26
CA PHE A 237 -0.42 16.42 -10.05
C PHE A 237 0.09 17.81 -9.70
N GLY A 238 0.69 18.51 -10.67
CA GLY A 238 0.99 19.93 -10.54
C GLY A 238 2.12 20.26 -9.56
N VAL A 239 2.97 19.27 -9.21
CA VAL A 239 4.26 19.56 -8.59
C VAL A 239 5.15 20.20 -9.66
N LYS A 240 5.74 21.35 -9.35
CA LYS A 240 6.52 22.10 -10.33
C LYS A 240 7.86 21.40 -10.63
N PRO A 241 8.34 21.42 -11.88
CA PRO A 241 9.66 20.84 -12.21
C PRO A 241 10.83 21.49 -11.45
N ASP A 242 10.71 22.76 -11.07
CA ASP A 242 11.68 23.53 -10.28
C ASP A 242 11.33 23.57 -8.78
N THR A 243 10.56 22.59 -8.30
CA THR A 243 10.19 22.48 -6.89
C THR A 243 11.41 22.45 -5.97
N ARG A 244 11.26 23.04 -4.79
CA ARG A 244 12.24 22.99 -3.70
C ARG A 244 12.09 21.75 -2.83
N ILE A 245 11.10 20.89 -3.12
CA ILE A 245 10.89 19.63 -2.43
C ILE A 245 12.01 18.66 -2.82
N ALA A 246 12.76 18.19 -1.82
CA ALA A 246 13.78 17.16 -2.03
C ALA A 246 13.13 15.78 -1.98
N SER A 247 12.93 15.16 -3.14
CA SER A 247 12.33 13.82 -3.26
C SER A 247 13.36 12.70 -3.30
N PHE A 248 13.12 11.64 -2.53
CA PHE A 248 13.96 10.44 -2.49
C PHE A 248 13.11 9.19 -2.76
N SER A 249 13.58 8.34 -3.67
CA SER A 249 12.93 7.06 -3.98
C SER A 249 13.56 5.90 -3.22
N LEU A 250 13.22 5.77 -1.95
CA LEU A 250 13.77 4.80 -1.00
C LEU A 250 12.70 4.35 0.00
N ASP A 251 12.95 3.22 0.67
CA ASP A 251 12.18 2.84 1.85
C ASP A 251 12.35 3.89 2.96
N GLY A 252 11.25 4.22 3.64
CA GLY A 252 11.23 5.25 4.68
C GLY A 252 12.21 4.97 5.81
N ARG A 253 12.20 3.74 6.36
CA ARG A 253 13.12 3.36 7.45
C ARG A 253 14.56 3.33 6.98
N GLN A 254 14.82 2.84 5.78
CA GLN A 254 16.16 2.87 5.19
C GLN A 254 16.68 4.32 5.08
N TYR A 255 15.88 5.25 4.57
CA TYR A 255 16.26 6.66 4.48
C TYR A 255 16.58 7.25 5.86
N LEU A 256 15.75 6.96 6.87
CA LEU A 256 15.98 7.42 8.25
C LEU A 256 17.31 6.91 8.83
N GLN A 257 17.76 5.71 8.44
CA GLN A 257 18.99 5.10 8.93
C GLN A 257 20.24 5.60 8.20
N GLU A 258 20.15 5.80 6.89
CA GLU A 258 21.32 6.01 6.03
C GLU A 258 21.55 7.47 5.65
N MET A 259 20.48 8.26 5.56
CA MET A 259 20.51 9.58 4.90
C MET A 259 20.04 10.72 5.82
N ALA A 260 19.06 10.47 6.69
CA ALA A 260 18.47 11.50 7.54
C ALA A 260 19.44 12.00 8.63
N GLU A 261 19.43 13.32 8.87
CA GLU A 261 20.29 13.94 9.88
C GLU A 261 19.68 13.86 11.28
N ARG A 262 20.48 13.48 12.28
CA ARG A 262 20.03 13.38 13.69
C ARG A 262 19.77 14.76 14.30
N GLY A 263 18.68 14.89 15.06
CA GLY A 263 18.32 16.12 15.76
C GLY A 263 18.00 17.31 14.86
N ALA A 264 17.66 17.07 13.59
CA ALA A 264 17.57 18.10 12.57
C ALA A 264 16.14 18.52 12.20
N TYR A 265 15.15 17.65 12.43
CA TYR A 265 13.79 17.86 11.91
C TYR A 265 12.88 18.51 12.96
N ASP A 266 12.10 19.50 12.52
CA ASP A 266 11.05 20.14 13.33
C ASP A 266 9.74 19.35 13.25
N LEU A 267 9.52 18.62 12.14
CA LEU A 267 8.36 17.76 11.93
C LEU A 267 8.73 16.57 11.06
N ILE A 268 8.34 15.37 11.50
CA ILE A 268 8.35 14.17 10.68
C ILE A 268 6.90 13.69 10.55
N VAL A 269 6.43 13.50 9.32
CA VAL A 269 5.10 12.98 9.01
C VAL A 269 5.27 11.59 8.38
N GLN A 270 4.76 10.55 9.02
CA GLN A 270 4.64 9.22 8.44
C GLN A 270 3.22 9.07 7.89
N ASP A 271 3.15 8.98 6.57
CA ASP A 271 1.94 8.85 5.76
C ASP A 271 2.14 7.79 4.66
N ALA A 272 2.96 6.77 4.95
CA ALA A 272 3.17 5.63 4.07
C ALA A 272 2.18 4.54 4.44
N VAL A 273 1.02 4.58 3.78
CA VAL A 273 -0.06 3.59 3.92
C VAL A 273 -0.15 2.80 2.62
N ASN A 274 -0.20 1.47 2.73
CA ASN A 274 -0.56 0.57 1.66
C ASN A 274 -1.99 0.06 1.89
N ASP A 275 -2.93 0.53 1.09
CA ASP A 275 -4.37 0.27 1.25
C ASP A 275 -4.88 0.78 2.62
N LEU A 276 -5.11 -0.12 3.58
CA LEU A 276 -5.49 0.23 4.96
C LEU A 276 -4.35 0.02 5.98
N SER A 277 -3.23 -0.55 5.55
CA SER A 277 -2.14 -1.01 6.42
C SER A 277 -0.92 -0.12 6.31
N VAL A 278 -0.27 0.16 7.44
CA VAL A 278 1.07 0.76 7.45
C VAL A 278 2.09 -0.40 7.48
N PRO A 279 3.13 -0.39 6.64
CA PRO A 279 4.15 -1.43 6.65
C PRO A 279 4.71 -1.68 8.07
N TYR A 280 4.75 -2.94 8.50
CA TYR A 280 5.01 -3.31 9.90
C TYR A 280 6.31 -2.72 10.44
N HIS A 281 7.35 -2.60 9.61
CA HIS A 281 8.66 -2.09 10.00
C HIS A 281 8.69 -0.58 10.26
N LEU A 282 7.61 0.15 9.90
CA LEU A 282 7.38 1.57 10.19
C LEU A 282 6.47 1.79 11.41
N MET A 283 6.07 0.72 12.10
CA MET A 283 5.12 0.77 13.23
C MET A 283 5.74 0.34 14.57
N THR A 284 7.04 0.05 14.58
CA THR A 284 7.71 -0.54 15.76
C THR A 284 8.26 0.51 16.70
N ARG A 285 8.42 0.15 17.97
CA ARG A 285 9.11 0.98 18.96
C ARG A 285 10.50 1.39 18.50
N GLU A 286 11.25 0.48 17.87
CA GLU A 286 12.59 0.74 17.36
C GLU A 286 12.58 1.78 16.23
N TYR A 287 11.55 1.74 15.37
CA TYR A 287 11.32 2.78 14.38
C TYR A 287 10.95 4.12 15.02
N ASP A 288 10.04 4.15 16.00
CA ASP A 288 9.70 5.36 16.73
C ASP A 288 10.93 5.97 17.45
N MET A 289 11.82 5.12 18.00
CA MET A 289 13.10 5.54 18.58
C MET A 289 14.03 6.17 17.54
N LEU A 290 14.07 5.60 16.33
CA LEU A 290 14.83 6.17 15.22
C LEU A 290 14.27 7.55 14.84
N VAL A 291 12.96 7.67 14.65
CA VAL A 291 12.27 8.95 14.39
C VAL A 291 12.57 9.97 15.49
N ARG A 292 12.44 9.59 16.77
CA ARG A 292 12.77 10.45 17.91
C ARG A 292 14.20 10.97 17.88
N SER A 293 15.16 10.15 17.43
CA SER A 293 16.57 10.55 17.33
C SER A 293 16.86 11.56 16.22
N LEU A 294 15.95 11.70 15.26
CA LEU A 294 16.03 12.64 14.15
C LEU A 294 15.33 13.97 14.45
N LEU A 295 14.38 13.97 15.38
CA LEU A 295 13.67 15.17 15.81
C LEU A 295 14.53 16.07 16.69
N LYS A 296 14.34 17.39 16.53
CA LYS A 296 14.75 18.40 17.50
C LYS A 296 14.03 18.20 18.86
N PRO A 297 14.52 18.79 19.96
CA PRO A 297 13.89 18.65 21.27
C PRO A 297 12.40 19.01 21.32
N ASP A 298 11.97 20.00 20.53
CA ASP A 298 10.58 20.47 20.38
C ASP A 298 9.91 19.99 19.08
N GLY A 299 10.57 19.07 18.37
CA GLY A 299 10.09 18.48 17.13
C GLY A 299 8.90 17.56 17.33
N LEU A 300 8.07 17.44 16.30
CA LEU A 300 6.84 16.64 16.32
C LEU A 300 6.95 15.44 15.38
N TYR A 301 6.44 14.29 15.81
CA TYR A 301 6.20 13.14 14.97
C TYR A 301 4.69 12.98 14.76
N LEU A 302 4.24 12.88 13.51
CA LEU A 302 2.85 12.54 13.15
C LEU A 302 2.83 11.19 12.45
N LEU A 303 2.04 10.26 12.98
CA LEU A 303 1.82 8.94 12.42
C LEU A 303 0.36 8.81 11.96
N THR A 304 0.13 8.63 10.66
CA THR A 304 -1.20 8.37 10.09
C THR A 304 -1.61 6.93 10.35
N VAL A 305 -2.78 6.73 10.96
CA VAL A 305 -3.38 5.41 11.21
C VAL A 305 -4.84 5.39 10.77
N ILE A 306 -5.21 4.39 9.97
CA ILE A 306 -6.60 4.14 9.60
C ILE A 306 -7.14 3.03 10.51
N ASP A 307 -8.12 3.36 11.36
CA ASP A 307 -8.76 2.39 12.25
C ASP A 307 -10.12 2.92 12.77
N GLU A 308 -10.68 2.27 13.79
CA GLU A 308 -11.93 2.64 14.43
C GLU A 308 -11.79 2.86 15.95
N ILE A 309 -12.44 3.89 16.49
CA ILE A 309 -12.70 4.02 17.93
C ILE A 309 -14.17 3.67 18.22
N PRO A 310 -14.47 2.74 19.17
CA PRO A 310 -13.58 2.24 20.23
C PRO A 310 -12.99 0.84 20.02
N ARG A 311 -13.26 0.17 18.89
CA ARG A 311 -12.94 -1.26 18.72
C ARG A 311 -11.52 -1.53 18.21
N GLY A 312 -11.06 -0.71 17.28
CA GLY A 312 -9.80 -0.87 16.54
C GLY A 312 -8.62 -1.25 17.43
N SER A 313 -7.94 -2.34 17.08
CA SER A 313 -6.80 -2.84 17.85
C SER A 313 -5.46 -2.31 17.34
N PHE A 314 -5.42 -1.87 16.08
CA PHE A 314 -4.21 -1.38 15.42
C PHE A 314 -3.83 0.01 15.95
N LEU A 315 -4.77 0.96 15.94
CA LEU A 315 -4.57 2.30 16.52
C LEU A 315 -4.25 2.23 18.01
N ARG A 316 -4.92 1.34 18.76
CA ARG A 316 -4.63 1.12 20.19
C ARG A 316 -3.17 0.69 20.41
N SER A 317 -2.67 -0.22 19.57
CA SER A 317 -1.28 -0.72 19.63
C SER A 317 -0.27 0.33 19.16
N ALA A 318 -0.60 1.13 18.13
CA ALA A 318 0.21 2.25 17.68
C ALA A 318 0.36 3.33 18.78
N LEU A 319 -0.74 3.70 19.44
CA LEU A 319 -0.73 4.62 20.59
C LEU A 319 0.15 4.11 21.73
N ARG A 320 -0.03 2.84 22.12
CA ARG A 320 0.77 2.21 23.18
C ARG A 320 2.25 2.19 22.85
N THR A 321 2.59 1.91 21.60
CA THR A 321 3.98 1.85 21.12
C THR A 321 4.62 3.23 21.13
N MET A 322 3.93 4.24 20.60
CA MET A 322 4.44 5.62 20.61
C MET A 322 4.63 6.17 22.04
N GLN A 323 3.75 5.79 22.98
CA GLN A 323 3.85 6.17 24.40
C GLN A 323 5.08 5.57 25.12
N GLU A 324 5.69 4.51 24.61
CA GLU A 324 6.96 3.99 25.16
C GLU A 324 8.16 4.84 24.76
N VAL A 325 8.04 5.61 23.66
CA VAL A 325 9.14 6.40 23.11
C VAL A 325 8.99 7.89 23.40
N PHE A 326 7.77 8.43 23.33
CA PHE A 326 7.50 9.85 23.49
C PHE A 326 6.75 10.13 24.81
N PRO A 327 7.23 11.07 25.64
CA PRO A 327 6.56 11.45 26.89
C PRO A 327 5.24 12.20 26.66
N HIS A 328 5.10 12.89 25.52
CA HIS A 328 3.89 13.60 25.15
C HIS A 328 3.31 12.96 23.89
N VAL A 329 2.14 12.32 24.05
CA VAL A 329 1.39 11.71 22.95
C VAL A 329 -0.04 12.25 22.94
N GLU A 330 -0.45 12.79 21.80
CA GLU A 330 -1.81 13.26 21.52
C GLU A 330 -2.39 12.47 20.35
N LEU A 331 -3.71 12.36 20.31
CA LEU A 331 -4.44 11.74 19.20
C LEU A 331 -5.29 12.79 18.52
N LEU A 332 -5.02 13.01 17.24
CA LEU A 332 -5.72 13.99 16.42
C LEU A 332 -6.70 13.29 15.48
N HIS A 333 -7.79 13.98 15.17
CA HIS A 333 -8.83 13.52 14.27
C HIS A 333 -9.38 14.70 13.46
N ASP A 334 -10.18 14.41 12.44
CA ASP A 334 -10.93 15.46 11.77
C ASP A 334 -12.08 15.95 12.65
N ALA A 335 -12.04 17.22 13.04
CA ALA A 335 -13.04 17.86 13.88
C ALA A 335 -14.46 17.77 13.30
N ARG A 336 -14.59 17.66 11.98
CA ARG A 336 -15.88 17.51 11.29
C ARG A 336 -16.44 16.09 11.35
N SER A 337 -15.58 15.07 11.43
CA SER A 337 -15.98 13.67 11.54
C SER A 337 -16.26 13.23 12.98
N GLY A 338 -15.70 13.95 13.96
CA GLY A 338 -15.75 13.57 15.38
C GLY A 338 -14.66 12.58 15.77
N SER A 339 -14.55 12.29 17.07
CA SER A 339 -13.47 11.46 17.63
C SER A 339 -13.72 9.94 17.54
N LYS A 340 -14.93 9.52 17.16
CA LYS A 340 -15.37 8.11 17.17
C LYS A 340 -15.78 7.62 15.79
N GLY A 341 -15.78 6.30 15.63
CA GLY A 341 -16.10 5.63 14.37
C GLY A 341 -14.86 5.30 13.56
N GLN A 342 -15.08 4.82 12.34
CA GLN A 342 -14.00 4.49 11.42
C GLN A 342 -13.48 5.78 10.78
N GLY A 343 -12.16 5.95 10.78
CA GLY A 343 -11.57 7.15 10.22
C GLY A 343 -10.06 7.09 10.13
N VAL A 344 -9.49 8.22 9.71
CA VAL A 344 -8.05 8.45 9.74
C VAL A 344 -7.74 9.25 11.00
N TYR A 345 -6.87 8.70 11.82
CA TYR A 345 -6.40 9.27 13.07
C TYR A 345 -4.91 9.57 12.96
N ILE A 346 -4.46 10.68 13.54
CA ILE A 346 -3.03 11.02 13.59
C ILE A 346 -2.54 10.86 15.01
N VAL A 347 -1.61 9.93 15.23
CA VAL A 347 -0.92 9.79 16.51
C VAL A 347 0.25 10.76 16.51
N ALA A 348 0.20 11.77 17.37
CA ALA A 348 1.21 12.82 17.47
C ALA A 348 2.12 12.57 18.69
N GLY A 349 3.43 12.54 18.49
CA GLY A 349 4.44 12.31 19.53
C GLY A 349 5.47 13.43 19.61
N SER A 350 5.88 13.82 20.82
CA SER A 350 6.99 14.75 21.04
C SER A 350 7.70 14.54 22.37
N ALA A 351 8.94 15.01 22.45
CA ALA A 351 9.72 15.03 23.69
C ALA A 351 9.30 16.18 24.63
N GLN A 352 8.58 17.18 24.13
CA GLN A 352 8.08 18.33 24.88
C GLN A 352 6.56 18.49 24.66
N PRO A 353 5.85 19.26 25.52
CA PRO A 353 4.45 19.60 25.27
C PRO A 353 4.26 20.26 23.90
N MET A 354 3.27 19.80 23.13
CA MET A 354 3.07 20.23 21.74
C MET A 354 2.23 21.50 21.61
N GLU A 355 1.60 21.97 22.69
CA GLU A 355 0.72 23.14 22.74
C GLU A 355 -0.39 23.17 21.66
N LEU A 356 -0.86 21.99 21.21
CA LEU A 356 -1.88 21.89 20.16
C LEU A 356 -3.25 22.43 20.61
N GLU A 357 -3.46 22.70 21.90
CA GLU A 357 -4.61 23.46 22.42
C GLU A 357 -4.71 24.86 21.84
N ARG A 358 -3.57 25.48 21.52
CA ARG A 358 -3.50 26.85 20.97
C ARG A 358 -3.66 26.86 19.45
N LEU A 359 -3.64 25.70 18.79
CA LEU A 359 -3.74 25.59 17.34
C LEU A 359 -4.98 26.29 16.77
N PRO A 360 -6.21 26.14 17.32
CA PRO A 360 -7.38 26.84 16.80
C PRO A 360 -7.30 28.37 16.89
N GLU A 361 -6.58 28.91 17.88
CA GLU A 361 -6.36 30.35 18.03
C GLU A 361 -5.34 30.86 17.02
N LEU A 362 -4.23 30.13 16.86
CA LEU A 362 -3.22 30.41 15.84
C LEU A 362 -3.85 30.42 14.43
N LEU A 363 -4.62 29.39 14.09
CA LEU A 363 -5.24 29.25 12.77
C LEU A 363 -6.25 30.36 12.49
N ARG A 364 -7.06 30.74 13.49
CA ARG A 364 -7.97 31.90 13.37
C ARG A 364 -7.21 33.21 13.15
N GLY A 365 -6.06 33.39 13.83
CA GLY A 365 -5.16 34.52 13.59
C GLY A 365 -4.58 34.58 12.17
N LEU A 366 -4.50 33.43 11.49
CA LEU A 366 -4.09 33.31 10.09
C LEU A 366 -5.28 33.36 9.10
N GLY A 367 -6.49 33.68 9.57
CA GLY A 367 -7.70 33.77 8.74
C GLY A 367 -8.39 32.44 8.44
N ILE A 368 -8.00 31.35 9.12
CA ILE A 368 -8.65 30.04 8.99
C ILE A 368 -9.74 29.93 10.04
N GLU A 369 -10.99 30.20 9.63
CA GLU A 369 -12.14 30.28 10.54
C GLU A 369 -12.58 28.92 11.08
N GLN A 370 -12.37 27.84 10.31
CA GLN A 370 -12.81 26.49 10.66
C GLN A 370 -11.64 25.48 10.61
N PRO A 371 -10.82 25.41 11.67
CA PRO A 371 -9.82 24.38 11.81
C PRO A 371 -10.39 22.97 11.65
N ARG A 372 -9.63 22.09 11.01
CA ARG A 372 -9.97 20.67 10.83
C ARG A 372 -9.34 19.78 11.89
N THR A 373 -8.28 20.23 12.56
CA THR A 373 -7.61 19.46 13.61
C THR A 373 -8.43 19.45 14.89
N GLY A 374 -9.04 18.31 15.18
CA GLY A 374 -9.63 17.97 16.47
C GLY A 374 -8.65 17.16 17.32
N ARG A 375 -8.79 17.25 18.64
CA ARG A 375 -8.01 16.45 19.59
C ARG A 375 -8.93 15.53 20.37
N VAL A 376 -8.56 14.26 20.45
CA VAL A 376 -9.27 13.30 21.29
C VAL A 376 -8.91 13.60 22.75
N PRO A 377 -9.89 13.85 23.65
CA PRO A 377 -9.62 14.14 25.05
C PRO A 377 -8.83 13.01 25.72
N ARG A 378 -7.93 13.36 26.66
CA ARG A 378 -7.07 12.35 27.31
C ARG A 378 -7.87 11.24 28.00
N ALA A 379 -8.99 11.59 28.64
CA ALA A 379 -9.88 10.62 29.27
C ALA A 379 -10.49 9.62 28.27
N GLU A 380 -10.74 10.04 27.01
CA GLU A 380 -11.23 9.15 25.96
C GLU A 380 -10.11 8.23 25.44
N ILE A 381 -8.88 8.74 25.31
CA ILE A 381 -7.70 7.92 24.97
C ILE A 381 -7.45 6.87 26.04
N ASP A 382 -7.45 7.26 27.32
CA ASP A 382 -7.20 6.33 28.44
C ASP A 382 -8.30 5.26 28.51
N ALA A 383 -9.56 5.64 28.29
CA ALA A 383 -10.68 4.69 28.20
C ALA A 383 -10.54 3.73 27.01
N TYR A 384 -10.11 4.23 25.85
CA TYR A 384 -9.89 3.43 24.65
C TYR A 384 -8.73 2.44 24.81
N LEU A 385 -7.64 2.85 25.46
CA LEU A 385 -6.51 1.98 25.81
C LEU A 385 -6.92 0.91 26.84
N ALA A 386 -7.80 1.25 27.79
CA ALA A 386 -8.31 0.30 28.78
C ALA A 386 -9.37 -0.68 28.23
N ALA A 387 -10.00 -0.37 27.10
CA ALA A 387 -11.10 -1.15 26.53
C ALA A 387 -10.66 -2.49 25.90
N GLY A 388 -9.37 -2.68 25.60
CA GLY A 388 -8.88 -3.90 24.98
C GLY A 388 -7.36 -4.01 24.99
N PRO A 389 -6.80 -5.13 24.52
CA PRO A 389 -5.35 -5.31 24.47
C PRO A 389 -4.70 -4.26 23.55
N ALA A 390 -3.61 -3.67 24.04
CA ALA A 390 -2.77 -2.74 23.31
C ALA A 390 -1.37 -3.38 23.19
N LEU A 391 -1.09 -3.99 22.05
CA LEU A 391 0.16 -4.70 21.83
C LEU A 391 1.31 -3.69 21.69
N LEU A 392 2.44 -3.96 22.33
CA LEU A 392 3.67 -3.23 22.03
C LEU A 392 4.25 -3.79 20.73
N LEU A 393 4.31 -2.96 19.69
CA LEU A 393 4.88 -3.33 18.40
C LEU A 393 6.40 -3.18 18.45
N THR A 394 7.10 -4.25 18.12
CA THR A 394 8.58 -4.31 18.11
C THR A 394 9.05 -4.91 16.80
N ASP A 395 10.32 -4.72 16.44
CA ASP A 395 10.91 -5.37 15.26
C ASP A 395 10.76 -6.90 15.27
N ASP A 396 10.78 -7.52 16.46
CA ASP A 396 10.57 -8.97 16.62
C ASP A 396 9.11 -9.40 16.51
N PHE A 397 8.17 -8.49 16.80
CA PHE A 397 6.74 -8.79 16.80
C PHE A 397 5.88 -7.54 16.52
N ALA A 398 5.44 -7.39 15.27
CA ALA A 398 4.52 -6.35 14.82
C ALA A 398 3.47 -6.92 13.86
N PRO A 399 2.45 -7.65 14.36
CA PRO A 399 1.46 -8.35 13.54
C PRO A 399 0.38 -7.38 13.01
N VAL A 400 0.77 -6.36 12.25
CA VAL A 400 -0.11 -5.27 11.78
C VAL A 400 -1.34 -5.80 11.05
N ASP A 401 -1.16 -6.73 10.12
CA ASP A 401 -2.27 -7.28 9.33
C ASP A 401 -3.32 -8.00 10.20
N ASN A 402 -2.88 -8.65 11.28
CA ASN A 402 -3.79 -9.31 12.23
C ASN A 402 -4.58 -8.29 13.06
N LEU A 403 -3.95 -7.17 13.43
CA LEU A 403 -4.60 -6.11 14.19
C LEU A 403 -5.66 -5.36 13.37
N LEU A 404 -5.48 -5.32 12.04
CA LEU A 404 -6.43 -4.75 11.08
C LEU A 404 -7.57 -5.70 10.69
N ALA A 405 -7.50 -6.99 11.06
CA ALA A 405 -8.51 -7.98 10.64
C ALA A 405 -9.94 -7.58 11.03
N GLU A 406 -10.14 -6.98 12.20
CA GLU A 406 -11.45 -6.48 12.63
C GLU A 406 -11.95 -5.34 11.73
N LEU A 407 -11.08 -4.43 11.32
CA LEU A 407 -11.42 -3.31 10.43
C LEU A 407 -11.93 -3.82 9.07
N PHE A 408 -11.31 -4.86 8.52
CA PHE A 408 -11.76 -5.50 7.28
C PHE A 408 -13.14 -6.16 7.44
N LEU A 409 -13.38 -6.85 8.56
CA LEU A 409 -14.68 -7.48 8.84
C LEU A 409 -15.80 -6.44 8.98
N LEU A 410 -15.51 -5.28 9.57
CA LEU A 410 -16.47 -4.19 9.72
C LEU A 410 -16.80 -3.53 8.37
N ARG A 411 -15.82 -3.39 7.49
CA ARG A 411 -16.03 -2.87 6.13
C ARG A 411 -16.96 -3.76 5.31
N GLU A 412 -16.85 -5.09 5.43
CA GLU A 412 -17.77 -6.02 4.75
C GLU A 412 -19.22 -5.92 5.27
N GLN A 413 -19.43 -5.48 6.51
CA GLN A 413 -20.77 -5.29 7.08
C GLN A 413 -21.42 -3.96 6.70
N VAL A 414 -20.63 -2.98 6.24
CA VAL A 414 -21.08 -1.61 5.91
C VAL A 414 -21.12 -1.36 4.40
N ALA A 415 -20.58 -2.27 3.58
CA ALA A 415 -20.74 -2.20 2.12
C ALA A 415 -22.18 -2.58 1.72
N PRO A 416 -22.91 -1.73 0.97
CA PRO A 416 -24.21 -2.08 0.38
C PRO A 416 -24.11 -3.16 -0.70
#